data_AF-A0A0F5VEA8-F1
#
_entry.id   AF-A0A0F5VEA8-F1
#
_cell.length_a   1.000
_cell.length_b   1.000
_cell.length_c   1.000
_cell.angle_alpha   90.00
_cell.angle_beta   90.00
_cell.angle_gamma   90.00
#
_symmetry.space_group_name_H-M   'P 1'
#
loop_
_entity.id
_entity.type
_entity.pdbx_description
1 polymer ?
#
loop_
_entity_poly.entity_id
_entity_poly.type
_entity_poly.pdbx_seq_one_letter_code
_entity_poly.pdbx_strand_id
1 'polypeptide(L)'
;MKHIVDFIEQLERDEHSFTIWVYARNGKFSPFADKGKTSTTKALQKAIDQNLQVVVELQTPAEHSSYLILTEVHIVVPVLFHQGQVHSMGKSLAA
;
A
#
# COMPACT_ATOMS: atom_id res chain seq x y z
N MET A 1 -6.42 -5.65 11.63
CA MET A 1 -5.80 -4.32 11.48
C MET A 1 -4.35 -4.49 11.86
N LYS A 2 -3.41 -4.02 11.05
CA LYS A 2 -1.97 -4.17 11.30
C LYS A 2 -1.33 -2.78 11.48
N HIS A 3 -0.27 -2.69 12.27
CA HIS A 3 0.57 -1.51 12.30
C HIS A 3 1.40 -1.41 11.02
N ILE A 4 1.78 -0.18 10.65
CA ILE A 4 2.55 0.09 9.43
C ILE A 4 3.91 -0.63 9.47
N VAL A 5 4.58 -0.63 10.63
CA VAL A 5 5.90 -1.26 10.80
C VAL A 5 5.84 -2.75 10.52
N ASP A 6 4.94 -3.47 11.21
CA ASP A 6 4.74 -4.91 11.01
C ASP A 6 4.41 -5.27 9.56
N PHE A 7 3.66 -4.40 8.88
CA PHE A 7 3.30 -4.58 7.48
C PHE A 7 4.51 -4.43 6.55
N ILE A 8 5.35 -3.41 6.75
CA ILE A 8 6.56 -3.21 5.95
C ILE A 8 7.55 -4.37 6.17
N GLU A 9 7.78 -4.77 7.42
CA GLU A 9 8.65 -5.91 7.74
C GLU A 9 8.16 -7.21 7.09
N GLN A 10 6.84 -7.43 7.07
CA GLN A 10 6.24 -8.57 6.38
C GLN A 10 6.51 -8.52 4.86
N LEU A 11 6.35 -7.35 4.22
CA LEU A 11 6.62 -7.20 2.79
C LEU A 11 8.09 -7.48 2.45
N GLU A 12 9.01 -7.06 3.32
CA GLU A 12 10.45 -7.32 3.16
C GLU A 12 10.79 -8.80 3.32
N ARG A 13 10.29 -9.43 4.38
CA ARG A 13 10.58 -10.84 4.69
C ARG A 13 10.04 -11.79 3.62
N ASP A 14 8.84 -11.53 3.14
CA ASP A 14 8.14 -12.41 2.21
C ASP A 14 8.51 -12.08 0.74
N GLU A 15 9.44 -11.14 0.51
CA GLU A 15 9.95 -10.69 -0.81
C GLU A 15 8.84 -10.35 -1.82
N HIS A 16 7.74 -9.77 -1.33
CA HIS A 16 6.59 -9.46 -2.19
C HIS A 16 6.95 -8.40 -3.24
N SER A 17 6.61 -8.69 -4.49
CA SER A 17 6.53 -7.66 -5.52
C SER A 17 5.21 -6.89 -5.34
N PHE A 18 5.28 -5.56 -5.31
CA PHE A 18 4.10 -4.72 -5.12
C PHE A 18 4.23 -3.38 -5.83
N THR A 19 3.09 -2.76 -6.09
CA THR A 19 2.98 -1.40 -6.63
C THR A 19 2.51 -0.45 -5.55
N ILE A 20 3.12 0.73 -5.49
CA ILE A 20 2.77 1.79 -4.56
C ILE A 20 1.91 2.81 -5.29
N TRP A 21 0.82 3.22 -4.67
CA TRP A 21 -0.08 4.23 -5.20
C TRP A 21 -0.29 5.33 -4.17
N VAL A 22 -0.28 6.58 -4.62
CA VAL A 22 -0.50 7.75 -3.77
C VAL A 22 -1.73 8.51 -4.23
N TYR A 23 -2.48 9.07 -3.27
CA TYR A 23 -3.68 9.82 -3.57
C TYR A 23 -3.35 11.14 -4.28
N ALA A 24 -3.79 11.28 -5.52
CA ALA A 24 -3.54 12.46 -6.33
C ALA A 24 -4.68 13.48 -6.23
N ARG A 25 -4.38 14.74 -6.58
CA ARG A 25 -5.33 15.85 -6.53
C ARG A 25 -6.57 15.69 -7.42
N ASN A 26 -6.55 14.76 -8.37
CA ASN A 26 -7.69 14.44 -9.24
C ASN A 26 -8.71 13.50 -8.59
N GLY A 27 -8.57 13.21 -7.30
CA GLY A 27 -9.46 12.34 -6.54
C GLY A 27 -9.23 10.84 -6.77
N LYS A 28 -8.14 10.47 -7.45
CA LYS A 28 -7.75 9.08 -7.72
C LYS A 28 -6.34 8.80 -7.24
N PHE A 29 -6.08 7.54 -6.94
CA PHE A 29 -4.73 7.05 -6.71
C PHE A 29 -3.98 6.92 -8.04
N SER A 30 -2.71 7.34 -8.04
CA SER A 30 -1.80 7.18 -9.17
C SER A 30 -0.51 6.47 -8.72
N PRO A 31 0.18 5.73 -9.61
CA PRO A 31 1.40 5.05 -9.24
C PRO A 31 2.45 6.02 -8.70
N PHE A 32 3.05 5.66 -7.57
CA PHE A 32 4.17 6.39 -7.00
C PHE A 32 5.43 6.08 -7.81
N ALA A 33 5.83 7.02 -8.65
CA ALA A 33 7.04 6.89 -9.45
C ALA A 33 8.27 7.25 -8.60
N ASP A 34 8.90 6.25 -7.97
CA ASP A 34 10.24 6.45 -7.43
C ASP A 34 11.27 6.28 -8.55
N LYS A 35 11.87 7.38 -9.00
CA LYS A 35 12.84 7.42 -10.11
C LYS A 35 14.24 6.90 -9.71
N GLY A 36 14.38 6.27 -8.54
CA GLY A 36 15.64 5.81 -7.96
C GLY A 36 15.84 4.30 -8.03
N LYS A 37 17.09 3.84 -7.89
CA LYS A 37 17.45 2.42 -7.65
C LYS A 37 17.27 2.02 -6.18
N THR A 38 16.24 2.54 -5.52
CA THR A 38 15.90 2.26 -4.13
C THR A 38 15.13 0.95 -4.03
N SER A 39 15.27 0.21 -2.93
CA SER A 39 14.44 -0.98 -2.70
C SER A 39 12.96 -0.56 -2.64
N THR A 40 12.05 -1.41 -3.11
CA THR A 40 10.61 -1.11 -3.17
C THR A 40 10.04 -0.71 -1.80
N THR A 41 10.59 -1.26 -0.70
CA THR A 41 10.19 -0.91 0.68
C THR A 41 10.71 0.46 1.13
N LYS A 42 11.89 0.90 0.69
CA LYS A 42 12.36 2.27 0.90
C LYS A 42 11.52 3.29 0.13
N ALA A 43 11.12 2.93 -1.10
CA ALA A 43 10.17 3.74 -1.88
C ALA A 43 8.81 3.84 -1.17
N LEU A 44 8.35 2.74 -0.56
CA LEU A 44 7.12 2.72 0.23
C LEU A 44 7.21 3.61 1.48
N GLN A 45 8.29 3.52 2.24
CA GLN A 45 8.51 4.38 3.41
C GLN A 45 8.47 5.86 3.01
N LYS A 46 9.18 6.22 1.93
CA LYS A 46 9.16 7.57 1.37
C LYS A 46 7.75 8.01 0.96
N ALA A 47 6.95 7.13 0.36
CA ALA A 47 5.57 7.45 0.00
C ALA A 47 4.69 7.70 1.23
N ILE A 48 4.86 6.89 2.29
CA ILE A 48 4.17 7.03 3.58
C ILE A 48 4.52 8.36 4.24
N ASP A 49 5.80 8.74 4.25
CA ASP A 49 6.25 9.98 4.88
C ASP A 49 5.73 11.24 4.15
N GLN A 50 5.40 11.11 2.86
CA GLN A 50 5.02 12.23 1.99
C GLN A 50 3.50 12.35 1.75
N ASN A 51 2.71 11.32 2.09
CA ASN A 51 1.30 11.25 1.71
C ASN A 51 0.43 10.76 2.87
N LEU A 52 -0.79 11.32 2.98
CA LEU A 52 -1.76 10.92 4.01
C LEU A 52 -2.35 9.52 3.78
N GLN A 53 -2.45 9.14 2.50
CA GLN A 53 -3.01 7.87 2.08
C GLN A 53 -2.13 7.23 1.00
N VAL A 54 -1.75 5.99 1.25
CA VAL A 54 -0.94 5.18 0.35
C VAL A 54 -1.62 3.83 0.17
N VAL A 55 -1.75 3.37 -1.08
CA VAL A 55 -2.18 2.00 -1.36
C VAL A 55 -1.00 1.16 -1.79
N VAL A 56 -0.88 -0.03 -1.22
CA VAL A 56 0.05 -1.07 -1.64
C VAL A 56 -0.76 -2.17 -2.31
N GLU A 57 -0.51 -2.41 -3.59
CA GLU A 57 -1.13 -3.48 -4.38
C GLU A 57 -0.10 -4.59 -4.61
N LEU A 58 -0.35 -5.77 -4.05
CA LEU A 58 0.53 -6.93 -4.21
C LEU A 58 0.37 -7.53 -5.61
N GLN A 59 1.50 -7.84 -6.25
CA GLN A 59 1.55 -8.50 -7.54
C GLN A 59 1.73 -10.00 -7.33
N THR A 60 0.67 -10.69 -6.88
CA THR A 60 0.69 -12.16 -6.78
C THR A 60 -0.22 -12.80 -7.84
N PRO A 61 0.13 -13.98 -8.38
CA PRO A 61 -0.67 -14.64 -9.42
C PRO A 61 -2.03 -15.17 -8.93
N ALA A 62 -2.18 -15.38 -7.61
CA ALA A 62 -3.33 -16.06 -7.03
C ALA A 62 -4.37 -15.10 -6.44
N GLU A 63 -3.96 -13.94 -5.91
CA GLU A 63 -4.87 -12.96 -5.32
C GLU A 63 -4.38 -11.51 -5.50
N HIS A 64 -5.24 -10.64 -6.03
CA HIS A 64 -5.05 -9.20 -6.03
C HIS A 64 -5.35 -8.64 -4.64
N SER A 65 -4.37 -8.76 -3.73
CA SER A 65 -4.46 -8.17 -2.40
C SER A 65 -3.98 -6.73 -2.41
N SER A 66 -4.84 -5.81 -1.97
CA SER A 66 -4.49 -4.40 -1.83
C SER A 66 -4.72 -3.92 -0.41
N TYR A 67 -3.87 -3.00 0.03
CA TYR A 67 -3.87 -2.48 1.39
C TYR A 67 -3.80 -0.96 1.37
N LEU A 68 -4.71 -0.30 2.08
CA LEU A 68 -4.69 1.13 2.33
C LEU A 68 -3.96 1.39 3.64
N ILE A 69 -2.95 2.24 3.56
CA ILE A 69 -2.18 2.76 4.68
C ILE A 69 -2.71 4.16 4.97
N LEU A 70 -3.24 4.36 6.17
CA LEU A 70 -3.65 5.67 6.68
C LEU A 70 -2.58 6.15 7.65
N THR A 71 -1.77 7.09 7.20
CA THR A 71 -0.52 7.44 7.88
C THR A 71 -0.77 8.20 9.19
N GLU A 72 -1.82 9.03 9.23
CA GLU A 72 -2.20 9.82 10.41
C GLU A 72 -2.58 8.96 11.64
N VAL A 73 -3.14 7.78 11.40
CA VAL A 73 -3.59 6.86 12.47
C VAL A 73 -2.78 5.57 12.52
N HIS A 74 -1.65 5.52 11.79
CA HIS A 74 -0.69 4.42 11.76
C HIS A 74 -1.30 3.03 11.56
N ILE A 75 -2.30 2.91 10.69
CA ILE A 75 -3.04 1.67 10.44
C ILE A 75 -2.96 1.22 8.99
N VAL A 76 -2.98 -0.11 8.80
CA VAL A 76 -3.10 -0.77 7.50
C VAL A 76 -4.40 -1.55 7.44
N VAL A 77 -5.17 -1.32 6.36
CA VAL A 77 -6.50 -1.90 6.14
C VAL A 77 -6.55 -2.57 4.77
N PRO A 78 -7.00 -3.83 4.65
CA PRO A 78 -7.22 -4.45 3.35
C PRO A 78 -8.33 -3.71 2.59
N VAL A 79 -8.19 -3.56 1.28
CA VAL A 79 -9.14 -2.84 0.43
C VAL A 79 -9.36 -3.56 -0.88
N LEU A 80 -10.56 -3.40 -1.45
CA LEU A 80 -10.78 -3.66 -2.87
C LEU A 80 -10.32 -2.42 -3.64
N PHE A 81 -9.24 -2.55 -4.38
CA PHE A 81 -8.63 -1.47 -5.14
C PHE A 81 -8.60 -1.83 -6.62
N HIS A 82 -9.12 -0.94 -7.47
CA HIS A 82 -9.08 -1.13 -8.92
C HIS A 82 -9.16 0.23 -9.62
N GLN A 83 -8.40 0.39 -10.71
CA GLN A 83 -8.38 1.61 -11.53
C GLN A 83 -8.13 2.90 -10.74
N GLY A 84 -7.21 2.84 -9.77
CA GLY A 84 -6.85 4.00 -8.95
C GLY A 84 -7.92 4.41 -7.95
N GLN A 85 -8.84 3.52 -7.59
CA GLN A 85 -9.93 3.81 -6.65
C GLN A 85 -10.09 2.68 -5.63
N VAL A 86 -10.38 3.06 -4.38
CA VAL A 86 -10.81 2.16 -3.32
C VAL A 86 -12.32 2.00 -3.42
N HIS A 87 -12.80 0.79 -3.70
CA HIS A 87 -14.22 0.49 -3.86
C HIS A 87 -14.87 0.04 -2.54
N SER A 88 -14.11 -0.63 -1.68
CA SER A 88 -14.57 -1.01 -0.34
C SER A 88 -13.40 -1.29 0.59
N MET A 89 -13.60 -1.07 1.88
CA MET A 89 -12.71 -1.60 2.90
C MET A 89 -13.01 -3.09 3.11
N GLY A 90 -12.01 -3.94 2.95
CA GLY A 90 -12.11 -5.36 3.23
C GLY A 90 -12.25 -5.61 4.74
N LYS A 91 -12.90 -6.71 5.11
CA LYS A 91 -12.85 -7.19 6.50
C LYS A 91 -11.40 -7.58 6.80
N SER A 92 -10.85 -7.08 7.90
CA SER A 92 -9.58 -7.54 8.46
C SER A 92 -9.56 -9.07 8.44
N LEU A 93 -8.60 -9.70 7.75
CA LEU A 93 -8.32 -11.11 7.95
C LEU A 93 -7.87 -11.26 9.40
N ALA A 94 -8.78 -11.67 10.26
CA ALA A 94 -8.51 -12.16 11.60
C ALA A 94 -8.78 -13.66 11.54
N ALA A 95 -7.71 -14.44 11.45
CA ALA A 95 -7.62 -15.84 11.86
C ALA A 95 -6.14 -16.16 12.03
#